data_AF-A0A2V8RL57-F1
#
_entry.id   AF-A0A2V8RL57-F1
#
_cell.length_a   1.000
_cell.length_b   1.000
_cell.length_c   1.000
_cell.angle_alpha   90.00
_cell.angle_beta   90.00
_cell.angle_gamma   90.00
#
_symmetry.space_group_name_H-M   'P 1'
#
loop_
_entity.id
_entity.type
_entity.pdbx_description
1 polymer ?
#
loop_
_entity_poly.entity_id
_entity_poly.type
_entity_poly.pdbx_seq_one_letter_code
_entity_poly.pdbx_strand_id
1 'polypeptide(L)'
;MVNKPAEFNGKLSEYATFISQCLLAFTMYPTAYGEDKEKVLFVISYLTGTPRRWANRILLDPDHAYLKDFNAFKKALDSMYSDRNLKQKARDRLGQLEQTKSVAAYAAEFQETVMPLDLEDDSLMSMFYRGLNSGIKETLISFPEAKTFDELLDQCVSIDQRQFALRKE
;
A
#
# COMPACT_ATOMS: atom_id res chain seq x y z
N MET A 1 -15.51 -20.04 2.84
CA MET A 1 -16.42 -18.88 2.75
C MET A 1 -15.61 -17.65 3.05
N VAL A 2 -15.63 -16.65 2.18
CA VAL A 2 -14.92 -15.40 2.48
C VAL A 2 -15.81 -14.48 3.28
N ASN A 3 -15.25 -13.91 4.34
CA ASN A 3 -15.98 -13.05 5.27
C ASN A 3 -16.41 -11.79 4.53
N LYS A 4 -17.72 -11.50 4.57
CA LYS A 4 -18.28 -10.23 4.10
C LYS A 4 -17.61 -9.07 4.85
N PRO A 5 -17.46 -7.87 4.24
CA PRO A 5 -16.92 -6.73 4.95
C PRO A 5 -17.70 -6.44 6.24
N ALA A 6 -17.00 -6.01 7.29
CA ALA A 6 -17.68 -5.43 8.44
C ALA A 6 -18.30 -4.08 8.04
N GLU A 7 -19.39 -3.69 8.71
CA GLU A 7 -19.95 -2.35 8.52
C GLU A 7 -18.94 -1.27 8.96
N PHE A 8 -18.83 -0.20 8.17
CA PHE A 8 -17.89 0.89 8.43
C PHE A 8 -18.62 2.17 8.86
N ASN A 9 -18.36 2.58 10.11
CA ASN A 9 -19.01 3.74 10.74
C ASN A 9 -18.18 5.03 10.68
N GLY A 10 -16.96 4.98 10.13
CA GLY A 10 -16.05 6.12 10.01
C GLY A 10 -14.81 6.08 10.90
N LYS A 11 -14.58 5.00 11.69
CA LYS A 11 -13.39 4.89 12.52
C LYS A 11 -12.12 4.65 11.69
N LEU A 12 -11.20 5.62 11.71
CA LEU A 12 -9.97 5.61 10.88
C LEU A 12 -9.17 4.30 10.97
N SER A 13 -9.05 3.72 12.17
CA SER A 13 -8.29 2.48 12.39
C SER A 13 -8.87 1.24 11.70
N GLU A 14 -10.16 1.27 11.34
CA GLU A 14 -10.87 0.15 10.70
C GLU A 14 -10.98 0.32 9.18
N TYR A 15 -10.66 1.51 8.67
CA TYR A 15 -10.86 1.85 7.26
C TYR A 15 -10.02 0.99 6.31
N ALA A 16 -8.74 0.76 6.64
CA ALA A 16 -7.85 -0.07 5.83
C ALA A 16 -8.37 -1.51 5.68
N THR A 17 -8.82 -2.10 6.79
CA THR A 17 -9.41 -3.45 6.80
C THR A 17 -10.71 -3.49 6.01
N PHE A 18 -11.59 -2.50 6.19
CA PHE A 18 -12.86 -2.41 5.47
C PHE A 18 -12.66 -2.38 3.95
N ILE A 19 -11.81 -1.47 3.45
CA ILE A 19 -11.54 -1.35 2.02
C ILE A 19 -10.88 -2.62 1.46
N SER A 20 -9.94 -3.21 2.20
CA SER A 20 -9.31 -4.48 1.80
C SER A 20 -10.35 -5.60 1.63
N GLN A 21 -11.32 -5.72 2.54
CA GLN A 21 -12.40 -6.69 2.45
C GLN A 21 -13.32 -6.44 1.23
N CYS A 22 -13.62 -5.17 0.92
CA CYS A 22 -14.38 -4.83 -0.29
C CYS A 22 -13.63 -5.21 -1.57
N LEU A 23 -12.34 -4.86 -1.67
CA LEU A 23 -11.53 -5.18 -2.85
C LEU A 23 -11.43 -6.70 -3.05
N LEU A 24 -11.22 -7.46 -1.97
CA LEU A 24 -11.20 -8.92 -2.02
C LEU A 24 -12.54 -9.49 -2.54
N ALA A 25 -13.67 -8.95 -2.09
CA ALA A 25 -14.99 -9.35 -2.58
C ALA A 25 -15.13 -9.14 -4.10
N PHE A 26 -14.64 -8.01 -4.62
CA PHE A 26 -14.68 -7.72 -6.06
C PHE A 26 -13.81 -8.66 -6.87
N THR A 27 -12.62 -8.99 -6.36
CA THR A 27 -11.69 -9.94 -7.01
C THR A 27 -12.27 -11.35 -7.08
N MET A 28 -12.95 -11.82 -6.02
CA MET A 28 -13.46 -13.20 -6.00
C MET A 28 -14.78 -13.38 -6.73
N TYR A 29 -15.58 -12.32 -6.87
CA TYR A 29 -16.89 -12.36 -7.51
C TYR A 29 -16.96 -11.39 -8.71
N PRO A 30 -16.08 -11.54 -9.71
CA PRO A 30 -15.97 -10.58 -10.82
C PRO A 30 -17.26 -10.51 -11.66
N THR A 31 -18.05 -11.59 -11.73
CA THR A 31 -19.35 -11.59 -12.41
C THR A 31 -20.39 -10.73 -11.69
N ALA A 32 -20.32 -10.62 -10.36
CA ALA A 32 -21.25 -9.82 -9.56
C ALA A 32 -20.83 -8.34 -9.47
N TYR A 33 -19.53 -8.06 -9.62
CA TYR A 33 -18.93 -6.73 -9.46
C TYR A 33 -18.09 -6.34 -10.68
N GLY A 34 -18.63 -6.61 -11.87
CA GLY A 34 -17.95 -6.40 -13.15
C GLY A 34 -17.81 -4.92 -13.51
N GLU A 35 -18.82 -4.10 -13.19
CA GLU A 35 -18.78 -2.66 -13.45
C GLU A 35 -18.53 -1.88 -12.15
N ASP A 36 -18.11 -0.63 -12.32
CA ASP A 36 -17.78 0.24 -11.20
C ASP A 36 -19.01 0.63 -10.37
N LYS A 37 -20.19 0.63 -11.00
CA LYS A 37 -21.46 0.88 -10.33
C LYS A 37 -21.74 -0.15 -9.25
N GLU A 38 -21.63 -1.44 -9.54
CA GLU A 38 -21.88 -2.50 -8.56
C GLU A 38 -20.89 -2.43 -7.39
N LYS A 39 -19.60 -2.15 -7.69
CA LYS A 39 -18.57 -1.97 -6.66
C LYS A 39 -18.91 -0.82 -5.71
N VAL A 40 -19.29 0.33 -6.27
CA VAL A 40 -19.63 1.53 -5.49
C VAL A 40 -20.85 1.28 -4.63
N LEU A 41 -21.93 0.72 -5.21
CA LEU A 41 -23.14 0.39 -4.47
C LEU A 41 -22.88 -0.63 -3.37
N PHE A 42 -22.03 -1.62 -3.63
CA PHE A 42 -21.59 -2.58 -2.62
C PHE A 42 -20.90 -1.88 -1.46
N VAL A 43 -19.87 -1.05 -1.70
CA VAL A 43 -19.20 -0.31 -0.61
C VAL A 43 -20.21 0.51 0.19
N ILE A 44 -21.06 1.28 -0.49
CA ILE A 44 -22.09 2.12 0.16
C ILE A 44 -23.01 1.28 1.05
N SER A 45 -23.37 0.07 0.64
CA SER A 45 -24.25 -0.82 1.40
C SER A 45 -23.71 -1.19 2.78
N TYR A 46 -22.39 -1.20 2.97
CA TYR A 46 -21.71 -1.45 4.26
C TYR A 46 -21.31 -0.19 5.01
N LEU A 47 -21.55 1.01 4.44
CA LEU A 47 -21.34 2.26 5.16
C LEU A 47 -22.47 2.50 6.15
N THR A 48 -22.13 2.92 7.36
CA THR A 48 -23.08 3.39 8.38
C THR A 48 -22.69 4.78 8.88
N GLY A 49 -23.55 5.42 9.69
CA GLY A 49 -23.24 6.70 10.32
C GLY A 49 -22.86 7.83 9.35
N THR A 50 -21.75 8.52 9.66
CA THR A 50 -21.25 9.66 8.86
C THR A 50 -20.83 9.28 7.43
N PRO A 51 -20.06 8.18 7.20
CA PRO A 51 -19.77 7.70 5.85
C PRO A 51 -21.04 7.47 5.01
N ARG A 52 -22.09 6.88 5.59
CA ARG A 52 -23.34 6.63 4.86
C ARG A 52 -24.06 7.92 4.48
N ARG A 53 -24.13 8.89 5.38
CA ARG A 53 -24.73 10.20 5.09
C ARG A 53 -24.01 10.91 3.94
N TRP A 54 -22.68 10.84 3.94
CA TRP A 54 -21.88 11.37 2.82
C TRP A 54 -22.21 10.65 1.51
N ALA A 55 -22.33 9.33 1.53
CA ALA A 55 -22.62 8.52 0.35
C ALA A 55 -24.04 8.67 -0.19
N ASN A 56 -25.01 9.11 0.62
CA ASN A 56 -26.41 9.28 0.18
C ASN A 56 -26.53 10.22 -1.04
N ARG A 57 -25.69 11.25 -1.15
CA ARG A 57 -25.69 12.16 -2.32
C ARG A 57 -25.38 11.45 -3.64
N ILE A 58 -24.59 10.38 -3.58
CA ILE A 58 -24.23 9.54 -4.73
C ILE A 58 -25.42 8.66 -5.12
N LEU A 59 -26.17 8.15 -4.13
CA LEU A 59 -27.37 7.34 -4.38
C LEU A 59 -28.55 8.16 -4.92
N LEU A 60 -28.63 9.45 -4.56
CA LEU A 60 -29.68 10.35 -4.99
C LEU A 60 -29.47 10.89 -6.42
N ASP A 61 -28.27 10.73 -6.97
CA ASP A 61 -27.91 11.14 -8.32
C ASP A 61 -27.51 9.91 -9.16
N PRO A 62 -28.42 9.38 -10.00
CA PRO A 62 -28.13 8.22 -10.84
C PRO A 62 -26.97 8.41 -11.82
N ASP A 63 -26.62 9.66 -12.14
CA ASP A 63 -25.57 10.02 -13.08
C ASP A 63 -24.25 10.42 -12.41
N HIS A 64 -24.18 10.36 -11.08
CA HIS A 64 -23.04 10.78 -10.30
C HIS A 64 -21.75 10.13 -10.80
N ALA A 65 -20.71 10.94 -11.04
CA ALA A 65 -19.45 10.50 -11.66
C ALA A 65 -18.82 9.28 -10.95
N TYR A 66 -18.87 9.23 -9.62
CA TYR A 66 -18.41 8.10 -8.83
C TYR A 66 -19.08 6.76 -9.16
N LEU A 67 -20.34 6.72 -9.62
CA LEU A 67 -20.98 5.47 -10.05
C LEU A 67 -20.37 4.91 -11.35
N LYS A 68 -19.61 5.72 -12.08
CA LYS A 68 -18.95 5.39 -13.36
C LYS A 68 -17.43 5.22 -13.21
N ASP A 69 -16.89 5.51 -12.02
CA ASP A 69 -15.45 5.44 -11.72
C ASP A 69 -15.24 5.07 -10.24
N PHE A 70 -14.98 3.78 -10.00
CA PHE A 70 -14.74 3.25 -8.66
C PHE A 70 -13.44 3.80 -8.06
N ASN A 71 -12.43 4.05 -8.87
CA ASN A 71 -11.15 4.58 -8.40
C ASN A 71 -11.30 6.01 -7.88
N ALA A 72 -12.07 6.85 -8.56
CA ALA A 72 -12.41 8.19 -8.09
C ALA A 72 -13.22 8.15 -6.79
N PHE A 73 -14.20 7.25 -6.68
CA PHE A 73 -14.96 7.02 -5.46
C PHE A 73 -14.06 6.60 -4.29
N LYS A 74 -13.21 5.60 -4.50
CA LYS A 74 -12.27 5.09 -3.50
C LYS A 74 -11.30 6.19 -3.04
N LYS A 75 -10.74 6.98 -3.95
CA LYS A 75 -9.88 8.13 -3.61
C LYS A 75 -10.60 9.14 -2.72
N ALA A 76 -11.89 9.40 -2.97
CA ALA A 76 -12.67 10.30 -2.12
C ALA A 76 -12.84 9.74 -0.70
N LEU A 77 -13.17 8.44 -0.56
CA LEU A 77 -13.20 7.79 0.76
C LEU A 77 -11.83 7.77 1.44
N ASP A 78 -10.76 7.48 0.70
CA ASP A 78 -9.38 7.46 1.20
C ASP A 78 -9.02 8.84 1.76
N SER A 79 -9.42 9.93 1.10
CA SER A 79 -9.14 11.29 1.57
C SER A 79 -9.80 11.65 2.90
N MET A 80 -10.94 11.01 3.20
CA MET A 80 -11.75 11.23 4.39
C MET A 80 -11.33 10.32 5.55
N TYR A 81 -10.96 9.07 5.25
CA TYR A 81 -10.83 8.02 6.26
C TYR A 81 -9.48 7.28 6.26
N SER A 82 -8.58 7.55 5.32
CA SER A 82 -7.20 7.09 5.47
C SER A 82 -6.59 7.74 6.70
N ASP A 83 -5.94 6.94 7.51
CA ASP A 83 -5.24 7.44 8.68
C ASP A 83 -4.04 8.31 8.23
N ARG A 84 -4.27 9.63 8.16
CA ARG A 84 -3.23 10.62 7.83
C ARG A 84 -2.10 10.57 8.84
N ASN A 85 -2.38 10.22 10.09
CA ASN A 85 -1.39 10.06 11.13
C ASN A 85 -0.53 8.81 10.87
N LEU A 86 -1.13 7.70 10.40
CA LEU A 86 -0.38 6.52 9.97
C LEU A 86 0.56 6.85 8.80
N LYS A 87 0.07 7.54 7.76
CA LYS A 87 0.91 7.97 6.63
C LYS A 87 2.01 8.95 7.07
N GLN A 88 1.71 9.86 8.00
CA GLN A 88 2.72 10.78 8.52
C GLN A 88 3.78 10.05 9.34
N LYS A 89 3.38 9.18 10.27
CA LYS A 89 4.30 8.34 11.05
C LYS A 89 5.18 7.46 10.16
N ALA A 90 4.61 6.90 9.09
CA ALA A 90 5.36 6.15 8.09
C ALA A 90 6.43 7.02 7.41
N ARG A 91 6.09 8.25 6.99
CA ARG A 91 7.07 9.19 6.43
C ARG A 91 8.14 9.59 7.43
N ASP A 92 7.77 9.85 8.68
CA ASP A 92 8.71 10.23 9.74
C ASP A 92 9.69 9.08 10.04
N ARG A 93 9.17 7.84 10.14
CA ARG A 93 9.99 6.63 10.31
C ARG A 93 10.90 6.41 9.11
N LEU A 94 10.38 6.52 7.89
CA LEU A 94 11.12 6.34 6.64
C LEU A 94 12.27 7.35 6.50
N GLY A 95 12.08 8.59 6.96
CA GLY A 95 13.12 9.61 6.96
C GLY A 95 14.31 9.32 7.90
N GLN A 96 14.13 8.40 8.84
CA GLN A 96 15.16 7.98 9.81
C GLN A 96 15.64 6.55 9.57
N LEU A 97 15.07 5.85 8.58
CA LEU A 97 15.32 4.44 8.36
C LEU A 97 16.62 4.25 7.58
N GLU A 98 17.57 3.56 8.21
CA GLU A 98 18.87 3.23 7.64
C GLU A 98 19.24 1.78 7.93
N GLN A 99 20.04 1.18 7.06
CA GLN A 99 20.52 -0.18 7.22
C GLN A 99 21.52 -0.26 8.38
N THR A 100 21.06 -0.77 9.53
CA THR A 100 21.90 -1.00 10.72
C THR A 100 22.31 -2.46 10.91
N LYS A 101 21.68 -3.38 10.17
CA LYS A 101 21.89 -4.84 10.25
C LYS A 101 22.05 -5.42 8.84
N SER A 102 21.63 -6.66 8.62
CA SER A 102 21.57 -7.26 7.28
C SER A 102 20.60 -6.51 6.37
N VAL A 103 20.82 -6.60 5.06
CA VAL A 103 19.92 -6.06 4.05
C VAL A 103 18.53 -6.66 4.19
N ALA A 104 18.41 -7.96 4.46
CA ALA A 104 17.12 -8.62 4.66
C ALA A 104 16.33 -8.04 5.85
N ALA A 105 16.99 -7.75 6.98
CA ALA A 105 16.33 -7.15 8.13
C ALA A 105 15.87 -5.70 7.83
N TYR A 106 16.73 -4.92 7.16
CA TYR A 106 16.40 -3.57 6.71
C TYR A 106 15.24 -3.56 5.71
N ALA A 107 15.24 -4.48 4.74
CA ALA A 107 14.18 -4.60 3.74
C ALA A 107 12.82 -4.92 4.34
N ALA A 108 12.74 -5.83 5.32
CA ALA A 108 11.51 -6.13 6.01
C ALA A 108 10.94 -4.88 6.72
N GLU A 109 11.79 -4.13 7.42
CA GLU A 109 11.39 -2.89 8.09
C GLU A 109 10.98 -1.78 7.10
N PHE A 110 11.70 -1.68 5.99
CA PHE A 110 11.38 -0.74 4.92
C PHE A 110 10.01 -1.04 4.30
N GLN A 111 9.75 -2.30 3.90
CA GLN A 111 8.48 -2.73 3.32
C GLN A 111 7.30 -2.48 4.26
N GLU A 112 7.46 -2.79 5.56
CA GLU A 112 6.45 -2.48 6.58
C GLU A 112 6.17 -0.96 6.66
N THR A 113 7.23 -0.16 6.60
CA THR A 113 7.15 1.31 6.72
C THR A 113 6.49 1.96 5.52
N VAL A 114 6.75 1.48 4.30
CA VAL A 114 6.22 2.07 3.06
C VAL A 114 4.85 1.54 2.66
N MET A 115 4.41 0.40 3.23
CA MET A 115 3.09 -0.20 2.98
C MET A 115 1.90 0.79 2.97
N PRO A 116 1.77 1.74 3.92
CA PRO A 116 0.67 2.71 3.90
C PRO A 116 0.84 3.88 2.91
N LEU A 117 2.01 4.02 2.26
CA LEU A 117 2.36 5.19 1.46
C LEU A 117 1.96 5.06 -0.02
N ASP A 118 1.66 3.87 -0.51
CA ASP A 118 1.22 3.60 -1.90
C ASP A 118 2.18 4.24 -2.92
N LEU A 119 3.47 3.89 -2.81
CA LEU A 119 4.55 4.44 -3.62
C LEU A 119 4.82 3.56 -4.85
N GLU A 120 5.18 4.18 -5.96
CA GLU A 120 5.63 3.50 -7.18
C GLU A 120 7.08 3.00 -7.05
N ASP A 121 7.46 2.03 -7.88
CA ASP A 121 8.76 1.35 -7.82
C ASP A 121 9.95 2.33 -7.87
N ASP A 122 9.95 3.33 -8.75
CA ASP A 122 11.02 4.33 -8.82
C ASP A 122 11.21 5.07 -7.47
N SER A 123 10.10 5.38 -6.80
CA SER A 123 10.13 6.01 -5.48
C SER A 123 10.63 5.03 -4.42
N LEU A 124 10.15 3.79 -4.44
CA LEU A 124 10.58 2.73 -3.51
C LEU A 124 12.09 2.48 -3.63
N MET A 125 12.59 2.32 -4.85
CA MET A 125 13.99 2.05 -5.15
C MET A 125 14.89 3.21 -4.69
N SER A 126 14.54 4.44 -5.02
CA SER A 126 15.30 5.64 -4.60
C SER A 126 15.39 5.75 -3.08
N MET A 127 14.27 5.57 -2.39
CA MET A 127 14.20 5.66 -0.93
C MET A 127 14.92 4.50 -0.25
N PHE A 128 14.78 3.29 -0.76
CA PHE A 128 15.46 2.10 -0.24
C PHE A 128 16.97 2.23 -0.40
N TYR A 129 17.44 2.62 -1.59
CA TYR A 129 18.85 2.85 -1.88
C TYR A 129 19.47 3.88 -0.94
N ARG A 130 18.75 4.97 -0.63
CA ARG A 130 19.25 6.02 0.28
C ARG A 130 19.65 5.46 1.64
N GLY A 131 18.85 4.58 2.22
CA GLY A 131 19.12 3.99 3.55
C GLY A 131 20.11 2.83 3.55
N LEU A 132 20.53 2.30 2.40
CA LEU A 132 21.56 1.24 2.35
C LEU A 132 22.91 1.72 2.87
N ASN A 133 23.69 0.81 3.45
CA ASN A 133 25.06 1.10 3.85
C ASN A 133 25.97 1.31 2.63
N SER A 134 27.13 1.96 2.83
CA SER A 134 28.06 2.27 1.73
C SER A 134 28.63 1.02 1.06
N GLY A 135 28.94 -0.03 1.82
CA GLY A 135 29.52 -1.26 1.26
C GLY A 135 28.59 -2.01 0.30
N ILE A 136 27.28 -1.99 0.54
CA ILE A 136 26.27 -2.51 -0.39
C ILE A 136 26.20 -1.59 -1.62
N LYS A 137 26.09 -0.27 -1.41
CA LYS A 137 26.01 0.73 -2.49
C LYS A 137 27.20 0.65 -3.47
N GLU A 138 28.41 0.54 -2.94
CA GLU A 138 29.65 0.44 -3.74
C GLU A 138 29.67 -0.80 -4.61
N THR A 139 29.24 -1.94 -4.06
CA THR A 139 29.20 -3.20 -4.81
C THR A 139 28.10 -3.18 -5.86
N LEU A 140 26.97 -2.54 -5.55
CA LEU A 140 25.81 -2.45 -6.43
C LEU A 140 26.11 -1.71 -7.74
N ILE A 141 27.09 -0.80 -7.77
CA ILE A 141 27.53 -0.10 -9.00
C ILE A 141 27.98 -1.10 -10.09
N SER A 142 28.45 -2.30 -9.70
CA SER A 142 28.89 -3.33 -10.64
C SER A 142 27.76 -4.23 -11.14
N PHE A 143 26.52 -4.01 -10.70
CA PHE A 143 25.34 -4.76 -11.13
C PHE A 143 24.58 -4.00 -12.22
N PRO A 144 23.81 -4.71 -13.09
CA PRO A 144 22.87 -4.07 -13.99
C PRO A 144 21.85 -3.23 -13.21
N GLU A 145 21.46 -2.10 -13.78
CA GLU A 145 20.38 -1.26 -13.24
C GLU A 145 19.10 -2.09 -13.09
N ALA A 146 18.59 -2.17 -11.86
CA ALA A 146 17.32 -2.80 -11.55
C ALA A 146 16.17 -1.96 -12.12
N LYS A 147 15.11 -2.63 -12.58
CA LYS A 147 13.92 -1.97 -13.16
C LYS A 147 12.71 -1.99 -12.23
N THR A 148 12.78 -2.81 -11.19
CA THR A 148 11.73 -2.94 -10.18
C THR A 148 12.32 -2.94 -8.79
N PHE A 149 11.49 -2.66 -7.80
CA PHE A 149 11.91 -2.73 -6.40
C PHE A 149 12.35 -4.14 -6.00
N ASP A 150 11.67 -5.17 -6.50
CA ASP A 150 12.00 -6.56 -6.21
C ASP A 150 13.37 -6.96 -6.80
N GLU A 151 13.68 -6.53 -8.02
CA GLU A 151 14.99 -6.76 -8.64
C GLU A 151 16.13 -6.11 -7.82
N LEU A 152 15.93 -4.86 -7.38
CA LEU A 152 16.89 -4.15 -6.54
C LEU A 152 17.11 -4.86 -5.21
N LEU A 153 16.02 -5.32 -4.58
CA LEU A 153 16.06 -6.02 -3.31
C LEU A 153 16.87 -7.32 -3.41
N ASP A 154 16.59 -8.13 -4.42
CA ASP A 154 17.30 -9.40 -4.66
C ASP A 154 18.81 -9.17 -4.89
N GLN A 155 19.18 -8.16 -5.67
CA GLN A 155 20.58 -7.78 -5.86
C GLN A 155 21.25 -7.42 -4.53
N CYS A 156 20.62 -6.56 -3.72
CA CYS A 156 21.17 -6.12 -2.44
C CYS A 156 21.32 -7.27 -1.43
N VAL A 157 20.33 -8.18 -1.36
CA VAL A 157 20.37 -9.36 -0.48
C VAL A 157 21.50 -10.31 -0.90
N SER A 158 21.66 -10.54 -2.21
CA SER A 158 22.75 -11.38 -2.76
C SER A 158 24.13 -10.81 -2.42
N ILE A 159 24.30 -9.48 -2.54
CA ILE A 159 25.54 -8.80 -2.15
C ILE A 159 25.84 -9.00 -0.66
N ASP A 160 24.86 -8.74 0.21
CA ASP A 160 25.02 -8.86 1.67
C ASP A 160 25.42 -10.28 2.08
N GLN A 161 24.80 -11.29 1.48
CA GLN A 161 25.14 -12.70 1.71
C GLN A 161 26.58 -13.03 1.30
N ARG A 162 27.02 -12.56 0.12
CA ARG A 162 28.41 -12.76 -0.36
C ARG A 162 29.42 -12.08 0.54
N GLN A 163 29.17 -10.83 0.94
CA GLN A 163 30.04 -10.09 1.84
C GLN A 163 30.12 -10.75 3.23
N PHE A 164 29.00 -11.26 3.75
CA PHE A 164 28.98 -11.97 5.02
C PHE A 164 29.78 -13.28 4.98
N ALA A 165 29.70 -14.03 3.87
CA ALA A 165 30.50 -15.25 3.68
C ALA A 165 32.01 -14.95 3.71
N LEU A 166 32.45 -13.91 2.99
CA LEU A 166 33.86 -13.50 2.93
C LEU A 166 34.44 -13.02 4.27
N ARG A 167 33.60 -12.50 5.19
CA ARG A 167 34.04 -12.07 6.54
C ARG A 167 34.21 -13.23 7.52
N LYS A 168 33.73 -14.43 7.17
CA LYS A 168 33.79 -15.64 8.00
C LYS A 168 34.95 -16.56 7.62
N GLU A 169 35.62 -16.27 6.52
CA GLU A 169 36.88 -16.89 6.10
C GLU A 169 38.08 -16.17 6.73
#